data_AF-A0A1G6GJ95-F1
#
_entry.id   AF-A0A1G6GJ95-F1
#
_cell.length_a   1.000
_cell.length_b   1.000
_cell.length_c   1.000
_cell.angle_alpha   90.00
_cell.angle_beta   90.00
_cell.angle_gamma   90.00
#
_symmetry.space_group_name_H-M   'P 1'
#
loop_
_entity.id
_entity.type
_entity.pdbx_description
1 polymer ?
#
loop_
_entity_poly.entity_id
_entity_poly.type
_entity_poly.pdbx_seq_one_letter_code
_entity_poly.pdbx_strand_id
1 'polypeptide(L)'
;MKEQMMSVVEAMRRRVDANLTSIRATEQKIRLLLKEPVSDKRSKDLEVLFAKNRKLLEENKIALAIQLNILDYIRFYGEIFENSLHSGEENESNSANAASAKDSEVDDSVNPYIGDDSDEDEFIDEDDDQFDDVAYDRNIFFENVIKGKSVYNEHHLFWEDEEFFSKLINFYIQAENYEACAKIKEARKDL
;
A
#
# COMPACT_ATOMS: atom_id res chain seq x y z
N MET A 1 14.89 -3.28 6.17
CA MET A 1 13.55 -3.83 5.80
C MET A 1 13.17 -3.52 4.36
N LYS A 2 13.20 -2.25 3.91
CA LYS A 2 12.95 -1.83 2.51
C LYS A 2 13.69 -2.67 1.46
N GLU A 3 15.00 -2.86 1.63
CA GLU A 3 15.83 -3.66 0.71
C GLU A 3 15.40 -5.14 0.64
N GLN A 4 15.04 -5.75 1.78
CA GLN A 4 14.58 -7.13 1.83
C GLN A 4 13.23 -7.28 1.11
N MET A 5 12.32 -6.33 1.30
CA MET A 5 11.03 -6.33 0.61
C MET A 5 11.19 -6.10 -0.90
N MET A 6 12.11 -5.23 -1.32
CA MET A 6 12.46 -5.05 -2.74
C MET A 6 13.08 -6.33 -3.33
N SER A 7 13.93 -7.02 -2.58
CA SER A 7 14.48 -8.32 -2.99
C SER A 7 13.38 -9.36 -3.22
N VAL A 8 12.34 -9.38 -2.37
CA VAL A 8 11.17 -10.25 -2.55
C VAL A 8 10.39 -9.88 -3.82
N VAL A 9 10.17 -8.59 -4.10
CA VAL A 9 9.52 -8.13 -5.34
C VAL A 9 10.30 -8.58 -6.57
N GLU A 10 11.63 -8.45 -6.57
CA GLU A 10 12.49 -8.93 -7.64
C GLU A 10 12.40 -10.45 -7.83
N ALA A 11 12.41 -11.23 -6.75
CA ALA A 11 12.26 -12.67 -6.81
C ALA A 11 10.92 -13.08 -7.45
N MET A 12 9.83 -12.40 -7.08
CA MET A 12 8.52 -12.61 -7.70
C MET A 12 8.53 -12.23 -9.19
N ARG A 13 9.23 -11.16 -9.58
CA ARG A 13 9.32 -10.74 -10.98
C ARG A 13 10.02 -11.79 -11.83
N ARG A 14 11.14 -12.32 -11.35
CA ARG A 14 11.85 -13.44 -12.00
C ARG A 14 10.95 -14.68 -12.15
N ARG A 15 10.12 -14.97 -11.14
CA ARG A 15 9.15 -16.08 -11.21
C ARG A 15 8.08 -15.84 -12.26
N VAL A 16 7.51 -14.64 -12.34
CA VAL A 16 6.54 -14.28 -13.39
C VAL A 16 7.16 -14.44 -14.78
N ASP A 17 8.39 -13.97 -14.98
CA ASP A 17 9.11 -14.08 -16.26
C ASP A 17 9.37 -15.56 -16.65
N ALA A 18 9.76 -16.39 -15.67
CA ALA A 18 9.95 -17.82 -15.87
C ALA A 18 8.62 -18.53 -16.23
N ASN A 19 7.52 -18.16 -15.57
CA ASN A 19 6.20 -18.68 -15.86
C ASN A 19 5.73 -18.27 -17.25
N LEU A 20 5.92 -17.02 -17.66
CA LEU A 20 5.61 -16.53 -19.01
C LEU A 20 6.41 -17.28 -20.08
N THR A 21 7.69 -17.54 -19.83
CA THR A 21 8.53 -18.35 -20.73
C THR A 21 7.98 -19.77 -20.86
N SER A 22 7.56 -20.39 -19.74
CA SER A 22 6.94 -21.72 -19.73
C SER A 22 5.59 -21.76 -20.45
N ILE A 23 4.77 -20.71 -20.32
CA ILE A 23 3.50 -20.55 -21.04
C ILE A 23 3.75 -20.47 -22.54
N ARG A 24 4.69 -19.61 -22.99
CA ARG A 24 5.05 -19.48 -24.42
C ARG A 24 5.56 -20.79 -25.01
N ALA A 25 6.42 -21.52 -24.29
CA ALA A 25 6.88 -22.84 -24.71
C ALA A 25 5.74 -23.86 -24.81
N THR A 26 4.80 -23.81 -23.87
CA THR A 26 3.60 -24.66 -23.88
C THR A 26 2.66 -24.31 -25.03
N GLU A 27 2.49 -23.02 -25.32
CA GLU A 27 1.72 -22.52 -26.45
C GLU A 27 2.29 -23.02 -27.79
N GLN A 28 3.61 -23.00 -27.96
CA GLN A 28 4.26 -23.56 -29.15
C GLN A 28 3.93 -25.06 -29.32
N LYS A 29 3.96 -25.84 -28.22
CA LYS A 29 3.58 -27.26 -28.25
C LYS A 29 2.11 -27.45 -28.62
N ILE A 30 1.21 -26.65 -28.05
CA ILE A 30 -0.22 -26.64 -28.40
C ILE A 30 -0.39 -26.38 -29.90
N ARG A 31 0.29 -25.37 -30.46
CA ARG A 31 0.23 -25.07 -31.90
C ARG A 31 0.71 -26.23 -32.77
N LEU A 32 1.69 -27.01 -32.33
CA LEU A 32 2.15 -28.21 -33.04
C LEU A 32 1.11 -29.33 -32.96
N LEU A 33 0.60 -29.63 -31.76
CA LEU A 33 -0.47 -30.61 -31.52
C LEU A 33 -1.72 -30.29 -32.33
N LEU A 34 -2.04 -29.00 -32.49
CA LEU A 34 -3.22 -28.59 -33.24
C LEU A 34 -3.15 -28.92 -34.74
N LYS A 35 -1.94 -29.12 -35.31
CA LYS A 35 -1.75 -29.54 -36.70
C LYS A 35 -2.03 -31.03 -36.93
N GLU A 36 -2.01 -31.84 -35.88
CA GLU A 36 -2.34 -33.26 -35.94
C GLU A 36 -3.86 -33.47 -36.06
N PRO A 37 -4.31 -34.56 -36.70
CA PRO A 37 -5.73 -34.89 -36.76
C PRO A 37 -6.32 -35.07 -35.36
N VAL A 38 -7.60 -34.73 -35.22
CA VAL A 38 -8.32 -34.86 -33.94
C VAL A 38 -8.30 -36.32 -33.49
N SER A 39 -7.78 -36.55 -32.29
CA SER A 39 -7.76 -37.86 -31.64
C SER A 39 -7.97 -37.69 -30.14
N ASP A 40 -8.48 -38.72 -29.47
CA ASP A 40 -8.71 -38.68 -28.02
C ASP A 40 -7.41 -38.42 -27.24
N LYS A 41 -6.30 -38.95 -27.73
CA LYS A 41 -4.97 -38.70 -27.18
C LYS A 41 -4.60 -37.22 -27.29
N ARG A 42 -4.74 -36.63 -28.48
CA ARG A 42 -4.50 -35.19 -28.72
C ARG A 42 -5.36 -34.32 -27.81
N SER A 43 -6.64 -34.66 -27.64
CA SER A 43 -7.56 -33.90 -26.79
C SER A 43 -7.12 -33.93 -25.32
N LYS A 44 -6.72 -35.11 -24.81
CA LYS A 44 -6.17 -35.25 -23.44
C LYS A 44 -4.87 -34.48 -23.27
N ASP A 45 -3.95 -34.56 -24.23
CA ASP A 45 -2.68 -33.84 -24.17
C ASP A 45 -2.90 -32.32 -24.16
N LEU A 46 -3.82 -31.82 -24.99
CA LEU A 46 -4.22 -30.41 -24.99
C LEU A 46 -4.81 -29.98 -23.65
N GLU A 47 -5.70 -30.78 -23.06
CA GLU A 47 -6.30 -30.49 -21.76
C GLU A 47 -5.24 -30.33 -20.67
N VAL A 48 -4.25 -31.22 -20.63
CA VAL A 48 -3.12 -31.15 -19.69
C VAL A 48 -2.31 -29.87 -19.89
N LEU A 49 -1.99 -29.51 -21.14
CA LEU A 49 -1.24 -28.29 -21.44
C LEU A 49 -2.03 -27.02 -21.07
N PHE A 50 -3.34 -26.98 -21.34
CA PHE A 50 -4.20 -25.86 -20.94
C PHE A 50 -4.34 -25.75 -19.43
N ALA A 51 -4.51 -26.87 -18.72
CA ALA A 51 -4.55 -26.90 -17.26
C ALA A 51 -3.25 -26.36 -16.66
N LYS A 52 -2.10 -26.74 -17.22
CA LYS A 52 -0.79 -26.20 -16.82
C LYS A 52 -0.71 -24.69 -17.03
N ASN A 53 -1.12 -24.18 -18.20
CA ASN A 53 -1.09 -22.74 -18.47
C ASN A 53 -2.02 -21.96 -17.53
N ARG A 54 -3.22 -22.47 -17.25
CA ARG A 54 -4.14 -21.84 -16.27
C ARG A 54 -3.51 -21.74 -14.89
N LYS A 55 -2.85 -22.80 -14.42
CA LYS A 55 -2.15 -22.78 -13.13
C LYS A 55 -1.06 -21.71 -13.08
N LEU A 56 -0.22 -21.61 -14.11
CA LEU A 56 0.85 -20.61 -14.17
C LEU A 56 0.31 -19.17 -14.21
N LEU A 57 -0.81 -18.95 -14.90
CA LEU A 57 -1.48 -17.64 -14.93
C LEU A 57 -2.04 -17.25 -13.57
N GLU A 58 -2.65 -18.18 -12.82
CA GLU A 58 -3.14 -17.89 -11.47
C GLU A 58 -1.99 -17.60 -10.50
N GLU A 59 -0.89 -18.38 -10.58
CA GLU A 59 0.33 -18.09 -9.81
C GLU A 59 0.88 -16.69 -10.12
N ASN A 60 0.89 -16.28 -11.39
CA ASN A 60 1.33 -14.94 -11.79
C ASN A 60 0.41 -13.85 -11.23
N LYS A 61 -0.91 -14.05 -11.28
CA LYS A 61 -1.88 -13.11 -10.72
C LYS A 61 -1.65 -12.89 -9.22
N ILE A 62 -1.44 -13.97 -8.46
CA ILE A 62 -1.15 -13.90 -7.03
C ILE A 62 0.19 -13.17 -6.79
N ALA A 63 1.24 -13.54 -7.54
CA ALA A 63 2.56 -12.90 -7.39
C ALA A 63 2.50 -11.39 -7.67
N LEU A 64 1.79 -10.96 -8.71
CA LEU A 64 1.60 -9.55 -9.05
C LEU A 64 0.82 -8.80 -7.95
N ALA A 65 -0.22 -9.41 -7.39
CA ALA A 65 -0.97 -8.81 -6.29
C ALA A 65 -0.08 -8.57 -5.05
N ILE A 66 0.75 -9.55 -4.69
CA ILE A 66 1.69 -9.41 -3.57
C ILE A 66 2.74 -8.34 -3.86
N GLN A 67 3.28 -8.28 -5.08
CA GLN A 67 4.22 -7.24 -5.47
C GLN A 67 3.64 -5.85 -5.30
N LEU A 68 2.40 -5.63 -5.75
CA LEU A 68 1.71 -4.35 -5.60
C LEU A 68 1.56 -3.98 -4.12
N ASN A 69 1.10 -4.91 -3.29
CA ASN A 69 0.94 -4.67 -1.85
C ASN A 69 2.28 -4.33 -1.17
N ILE A 70 3.37 -5.00 -1.55
CA ILE A 70 4.70 -4.70 -1.01
C ILE A 70 5.16 -3.31 -1.46
N LEU A 71 4.97 -2.95 -2.72
CA LEU A 71 5.34 -1.63 -3.24
C LEU A 71 4.53 -0.52 -2.57
N ASP A 72 3.23 -0.74 -2.37
CA ASP A 72 2.36 0.19 -1.65
C ASP A 72 2.82 0.37 -0.20
N TYR A 73 3.18 -0.73 0.49
CA TYR A 73 3.75 -0.67 1.85
C TYR A 73 5.08 0.10 1.88
N ILE A 74 6.01 -0.19 0.96
CA ILE A 74 7.30 0.49 0.89
C ILE A 74 7.11 1.98 0.62
N ARG A 75 6.18 2.36 -0.25
CA ARG A 75 5.88 3.76 -0.54
C ARG A 75 5.35 4.46 0.71
N PHE A 76 4.32 3.90 1.32
CA PHE A 76 3.66 4.50 2.49
C PHE A 76 4.62 4.65 3.67
N TYR A 77 5.31 3.58 4.06
CA TYR A 77 6.18 3.62 5.25
C TYR A 77 7.59 4.12 4.94
N GLY A 78 8.07 4.00 3.70
CA GLY A 78 9.39 4.49 3.31
C GLY A 78 9.52 6.00 3.46
N GLU A 79 8.48 6.75 3.10
CA GLU A 79 8.44 8.21 3.23
C GLU A 79 8.33 8.63 4.71
N ILE A 80 7.55 7.90 5.51
CA ILE A 80 7.41 8.16 6.95
C ILE A 80 8.76 7.99 7.68
N PHE A 81 9.51 6.93 7.38
CA PHE A 81 10.81 6.70 8.02
C PHE A 81 11.89 7.69 7.57
N GLU A 82 11.88 8.13 6.31
CA GLU A 82 12.85 9.12 5.80
C GLU A 82 12.58 10.53 6.36
N ASN A 83 11.30 10.91 6.55
CA ASN A 83 10.90 12.21 7.11
C ASN A 83 11.04 12.28 8.64
N SER A 84 10.80 11.18 9.35
CA SER A 84 11.03 11.09 10.80
C SER A 84 12.51 11.21 11.18
N LEU A 85 13.44 10.79 10.30
CA LEU A 85 14.88 10.93 10.55
C LEU A 85 15.40 12.38 10.39
N HIS A 86 14.76 13.22 9.58
CA HIS A 86 15.20 14.61 9.32
C HIS A 86 14.57 15.64 10.25
N SER A 87 13.56 15.27 11.04
CA SER A 87 12.89 16.15 12.01
C SER A 87 13.52 16.11 13.41
N GLY A 88 14.57 15.29 13.62
CA GLY A 88 15.22 15.09 14.92
C GLY A 88 16.54 15.83 15.16
N GLU A 89 17.07 16.60 14.19
CA GLU A 89 18.41 17.23 14.32
C GLU A 89 18.42 18.75 14.58
N GLU A 90 17.26 19.37 14.84
CA GLU A 90 17.22 20.77 15.29
C GLU A 90 16.52 20.90 16.64
N ASN A 91 17.18 20.47 17.71
CA ASN A 91 17.15 21.14 19.03
C ASN A 91 18.03 20.40 20.05
N GLU A 92 19.35 20.60 19.98
CA GLU A 92 20.19 20.56 21.19
C GLU A 92 21.60 21.13 20.91
N SER A 93 21.77 22.45 21.09
CA SER A 93 23.01 23.01 21.65
C SER A 93 22.87 24.51 21.91
N ASN A 94 22.09 24.85 22.95
CA ASN A 94 22.24 26.10 23.68
C ASN A 94 22.07 25.82 25.17
N SER A 95 23.05 25.18 25.79
CA SER A 95 23.43 25.38 27.19
C SER A 95 24.58 24.44 27.54
N ALA A 96 25.81 24.95 27.46
CA ALA A 96 26.94 24.38 28.17
C ALA A 96 27.56 25.51 28.99
N ASN A 97 27.29 25.49 30.31
CA ASN A 97 28.27 25.89 31.32
C ASN A 97 27.98 25.12 32.62
N ALA A 98 28.66 23.96 32.70
CA ALA A 98 29.09 23.25 33.89
C ALA A 98 29.94 24.18 34.80
N ALA A 99 30.14 23.99 36.11
CA ALA A 99 29.70 23.02 37.10
C ALA A 99 30.13 23.58 38.49
N SER A 100 29.47 23.17 39.57
CA SER A 100 30.09 23.19 40.90
C SER A 100 29.50 22.12 41.82
N ALA A 101 30.37 21.15 42.15
CA ALA A 101 30.53 20.38 43.40
C ALA A 101 29.33 19.63 44.06
N LYS A 102 29.46 18.29 44.08
CA LYS A 102 29.46 17.31 45.22
C LYS A 102 28.61 17.66 46.47
N ASP A 103 27.88 16.75 47.14
CA ASP A 103 28.29 15.44 47.68
C ASP A 103 27.09 14.73 48.40
N SER A 104 27.28 13.47 48.83
CA SER A 104 26.48 12.67 49.80
C SER A 104 25.29 11.86 49.24
N GLU A 105 25.38 10.53 49.05
CA GLU A 105 25.50 9.37 49.99
C GLU A 105 24.17 8.84 50.57
N VAL A 106 23.85 7.60 50.16
CA VAL A 106 23.28 6.46 50.92
C VAL A 106 21.78 6.49 51.29
N ASP A 107 21.00 5.51 50.79
CA ASP A 107 20.45 4.43 51.64
C ASP A 107 19.92 3.25 50.82
N ASP A 108 20.19 2.07 51.36
CA ASP A 108 19.96 0.72 50.86
C ASP A 108 18.56 0.19 51.21
N SER A 109 18.19 -0.91 50.54
CA SER A 109 17.57 -2.11 51.15
C SER A 109 16.10 -2.44 50.80
N VAL A 110 15.93 -3.51 49.99
CA VAL A 110 15.18 -4.76 50.30
C VAL A 110 13.63 -4.63 50.31
N ASN A 111 12.77 -5.48 49.71
CA ASN A 111 12.79 -6.86 49.19
C ASN A 111 11.48 -7.11 48.36
N PRO A 112 11.07 -8.35 48.01
CA PRO A 112 10.32 -8.60 46.78
C PRO A 112 8.92 -9.20 47.06
N TYR A 113 8.27 -9.62 45.96
CA TYR A 113 7.42 -10.80 45.86
C TYR A 113 5.89 -10.65 46.03
N ILE A 114 5.19 -11.28 45.06
CA ILE A 114 3.77 -11.72 44.98
C ILE A 114 2.76 -10.58 44.90
N GLY A 115 2.06 -10.34 43.80
CA GLY A 115 1.26 -11.26 42.99
C GLY A 115 -0.20 -10.81 43.10
N ASP A 116 -1.03 -11.18 42.11
CA ASP A 116 -2.48 -11.38 42.17
C ASP A 116 -3.19 -10.82 40.92
N ASP A 117 -4.03 -11.69 40.38
CA ASP A 117 -4.90 -11.53 39.24
C ASP A 117 -6.08 -10.63 39.63
N SER A 118 -6.35 -9.59 38.85
CA SER A 118 -7.70 -9.02 38.78
C SER A 118 -7.90 -8.28 37.47
N ASP A 119 -8.81 -8.82 36.66
CA ASP A 119 -9.46 -8.16 35.54
C ASP A 119 -10.04 -6.81 35.98
N GLU A 120 -9.48 -5.72 35.48
CA GLU A 120 -10.09 -4.39 35.56
C GLU A 120 -10.14 -3.78 34.15
N ASP A 121 -11.36 -3.67 33.64
CA ASP A 121 -11.73 -2.89 32.46
C ASP A 121 -11.39 -1.41 32.70
N GLU A 122 -10.21 -0.97 32.27
CA GLU A 122 -9.88 0.46 32.22
C GLU A 122 -10.57 1.13 31.02
N PHE A 123 -11.67 1.81 31.37
CA PHE A 123 -12.17 3.00 30.69
C PHE A 123 -10.99 3.94 30.35
N ILE A 124 -10.72 4.13 29.05
CA ILE A 124 -9.88 5.23 28.59
C ILE A 124 -10.82 6.38 28.24
N ASP A 125 -10.73 7.42 29.06
CA ASP A 125 -11.42 8.69 28.93
C ASP A 125 -11.15 9.36 27.58
N GLU A 126 -12.22 9.87 27.00
CA GLU A 126 -12.22 10.87 25.93
C GLU A 126 -11.54 12.15 26.46
N ASP A 127 -10.67 12.73 25.64
CA ASP A 127 -10.05 14.07 25.70
C ASP A 127 -8.52 14.07 25.90
N ASP A 128 -7.79 13.85 24.80
CA ASP A 128 -6.67 14.76 24.49
C ASP A 128 -6.49 14.86 22.96
N ASP A 129 -7.08 15.94 22.42
CA ASP A 129 -6.93 16.42 21.05
C ASP A 129 -5.46 16.79 20.78
N GLN A 130 -4.69 15.83 20.28
CA GLN A 130 -3.48 16.12 19.53
C GLN A 130 -3.53 15.40 18.18
N PHE A 131 -4.44 15.87 17.33
CA PHE A 131 -4.43 15.59 15.90
C PHE A 131 -3.17 16.21 15.30
N ASP A 132 -2.10 15.41 15.25
CA ASP A 132 -0.95 15.70 14.40
C ASP A 132 -1.46 15.92 12.97
N ASP A 133 -1.00 17.02 12.37
CA ASP A 133 -1.36 17.50 11.05
C ASP A 133 -0.94 16.48 9.99
N VAL A 134 -1.77 15.44 9.79
CA VAL A 134 -1.60 14.45 8.73
C VAL A 134 -1.87 15.18 7.42
N ALA A 135 -0.79 15.70 6.82
CA ALA A 135 -0.83 16.28 5.49
C ALA A 135 -1.30 15.21 4.49
N TYR A 136 -2.61 15.15 4.23
CA TYR A 136 -3.21 14.20 3.31
C TYR A 136 -2.66 14.46 1.89
N ASP A 137 -2.00 13.46 1.29
CA ASP A 137 -1.51 13.60 -0.08
C ASP A 137 -2.67 13.67 -1.07
N ARG A 138 -2.94 14.91 -1.51
CA ARG A 138 -3.94 15.30 -2.51
C ARG A 138 -3.89 14.42 -3.77
N ASN A 139 -2.72 13.94 -4.18
CA ASN A 139 -2.59 13.14 -5.41
C ASN A 139 -3.13 11.71 -5.25
N ILE A 140 -3.04 11.12 -4.06
CA ILE A 140 -3.54 9.76 -3.80
C ILE A 140 -5.07 9.73 -3.92
N PHE A 141 -5.75 10.73 -3.33
CA PHE A 141 -7.19 10.85 -3.43
C PHE A 141 -7.64 11.11 -4.88
N PHE A 142 -6.89 11.93 -5.61
CA PHE A 142 -7.12 12.14 -7.04
C PHE A 142 -7.09 10.81 -7.82
N GLU A 143 -6.03 10.02 -7.63
CA GLU A 143 -5.89 8.71 -8.29
C GLU A 143 -7.02 7.74 -7.91
N ASN A 144 -7.43 7.74 -6.65
CA ASN A 144 -8.50 6.86 -6.18
C ASN A 144 -9.84 7.22 -6.80
N VAL A 145 -10.14 8.52 -6.98
CA VAL A 145 -11.37 8.96 -7.64
C VAL A 145 -11.36 8.59 -9.13
N ILE A 146 -10.26 8.82 -9.87
CA ILE A 146 -10.20 8.48 -11.30
C ILE A 146 -10.23 6.97 -11.55
N LYS A 147 -9.70 6.16 -10.61
CA LYS A 147 -9.74 4.69 -10.67
C LYS A 147 -11.10 4.13 -10.23
N GLY A 148 -12.04 4.97 -9.79
CA GLY A 148 -13.36 4.56 -9.27
C GLY A 148 -13.30 3.84 -7.92
N LYS A 149 -12.19 3.97 -7.18
CA LYS A 149 -12.02 3.42 -5.83
C LYS A 149 -12.67 4.28 -4.76
N SER A 150 -12.83 5.58 -5.05
CA SER A 150 -13.49 6.56 -4.20
C SER A 150 -14.51 7.34 -5.02
N VAL A 151 -15.61 7.73 -4.39
CA VAL A 151 -16.64 8.58 -5.01
C VAL A 151 -16.38 10.02 -4.57
N TYR A 152 -16.42 10.96 -5.51
CA TYR A 152 -16.33 12.38 -5.20
C TYR A 152 -17.72 12.93 -4.88
N ASN A 153 -17.98 13.19 -3.59
CA ASN A 153 -19.24 13.68 -3.03
C ASN A 153 -18.98 14.62 -1.83
N GLU A 154 -20.03 15.13 -1.20
CA GLU A 154 -19.96 16.06 -0.06
C GLU A 154 -19.13 15.59 1.14
N HIS A 155 -18.89 14.28 1.28
CA HIS A 155 -18.07 13.69 2.33
C HIS A 155 -16.61 13.49 1.92
N HIS A 156 -16.23 13.90 0.72
CA HIS A 156 -14.86 13.76 0.24
C HIS A 156 -13.95 14.76 0.95
N LEU A 157 -12.78 14.31 1.43
CA LEU A 157 -11.81 15.16 2.17
C LEU A 157 -11.42 16.44 1.41
N PHE A 158 -11.38 16.37 0.08
CA PHE A 158 -11.11 17.51 -0.81
C PHE A 158 -12.36 18.02 -1.53
N TRP A 159 -13.54 17.92 -0.91
CA TRP A 159 -14.79 18.39 -1.49
C TRP A 159 -14.81 19.92 -1.69
N GLU A 160 -14.33 20.66 -0.70
CA GLU A 160 -14.27 22.13 -0.74
C GLU A 160 -13.05 22.68 -1.51
N ASP A 161 -12.13 21.80 -1.91
CA ASP A 161 -10.91 22.17 -2.61
C ASP A 161 -11.18 22.41 -4.12
N GLU A 162 -11.25 23.69 -4.49
CA GLU A 162 -11.50 24.13 -5.88
C GLU A 162 -10.40 23.71 -6.85
N GLU A 163 -9.14 23.64 -6.38
CA GLU A 163 -8.01 23.25 -7.21
C GLU A 163 -8.09 21.75 -7.55
N PHE A 164 -8.43 20.94 -6.55
CA PHE A 164 -8.68 19.51 -6.72
C PHE A 164 -9.85 19.27 -7.69
N PHE A 165 -10.96 19.96 -7.49
CA PHE A 165 -12.14 19.87 -8.36
C PHE A 165 -11.81 20.22 -9.81
N SER A 166 -11.11 21.34 -10.02
CA SER A 166 -10.71 21.82 -11.35
C SER A 166 -9.80 20.81 -12.06
N LYS A 167 -8.82 20.25 -11.34
CA LYS A 167 -7.94 19.20 -11.85
C LYS A 167 -8.73 17.95 -12.25
N LEU A 168 -9.74 17.57 -11.46
CA LEU A 168 -10.52 16.35 -11.68
C LEU A 168 -11.44 16.48 -12.90
N ILE A 169 -12.11 17.62 -13.04
CA ILE A 169 -12.92 17.94 -14.21
C ILE A 169 -12.05 17.98 -15.47
N ASN A 170 -10.90 18.65 -15.43
CA ASN A 170 -10.00 18.73 -16.58
C ASN A 170 -9.50 17.36 -17.04
N PHE A 171 -9.20 16.46 -16.10
CA PHE A 171 -8.83 15.08 -16.43
C PHE A 171 -9.95 14.35 -17.19
N TYR A 172 -11.18 14.39 -16.69
CA TYR A 172 -12.30 13.72 -17.37
C TYR A 172 -12.67 14.36 -18.71
N ILE A 173 -12.47 15.66 -18.88
CA ILE A 173 -12.62 16.34 -20.18
C ILE A 173 -11.57 15.82 -21.18
N GLN A 174 -10.30 15.75 -20.77
CA GLN A 174 -9.22 15.24 -21.63
C GLN A 174 -9.41 13.76 -22.01
N ALA A 175 -10.00 12.99 -21.10
CA ALA A 175 -10.36 11.59 -21.35
C ALA A 175 -11.70 11.43 -22.11
N GLU A 176 -12.34 12.52 -22.54
CA GLU A 176 -13.65 12.56 -23.21
C GLU A 176 -14.77 11.83 -22.44
N ASN A 177 -14.62 11.73 -21.11
CA ASN A 177 -15.58 11.08 -20.22
C ASN A 177 -16.57 12.11 -19.66
N TYR A 178 -17.51 12.52 -20.51
CA TYR A 178 -18.51 13.53 -20.18
C TYR A 178 -19.54 13.05 -19.15
N GLU A 179 -19.75 11.74 -19.03
CA GLU A 179 -20.66 11.17 -18.03
C GLU A 179 -20.14 11.41 -16.60
N ALA A 180 -18.84 11.16 -16.36
CA ALA A 180 -18.21 11.45 -15.08
C ALA A 180 -18.21 12.95 -14.77
N CYS A 181 -17.93 13.79 -15.78
CA CYS A 181 -18.02 15.24 -15.65
C CYS A 181 -19.42 15.71 -15.21
N ALA A 182 -20.47 15.14 -15.80
CA ALA A 182 -21.85 15.50 -15.48
C ALA A 182 -22.20 15.14 -14.03
N LYS A 183 -21.87 13.91 -13.59
CA LYS A 183 -22.10 13.45 -12.20
C LYS A 183 -21.39 14.32 -11.18
N ILE A 184 -20.12 14.65 -11.42
CA ILE A 184 -19.32 15.49 -10.51
C ILE A 184 -19.87 16.91 -10.45
N LYS A 185 -20.32 17.48 -11.58
CA LYS A 185 -20.94 18.81 -11.62
C LYS A 185 -22.32 18.83 -10.96
N GLU A 186 -23.09 17.76 -11.09
CA GLU A 186 -24.40 17.61 -10.45
C GLU A 186 -24.27 17.54 -8.94
N ALA A 187 -23.35 16.72 -8.43
CA ALA A 187 -23.08 16.60 -7.00
C ALA A 187 -22.72 17.94 -6.33
N ARG A 188 -22.14 18.89 -7.08
CA ARG A 188 -21.71 20.20 -6.55
C ARG A 188 -22.71 21.33 -6.79
N LYS A 189 -23.77 21.10 -7.57
CA LYS A 189 -24.83 22.09 -7.82
C LYS A 189 -25.79 22.25 -6.63
N ASP A 190 -25.75 21.33 -5.68
CA ASP A 190 -26.63 21.29 -4.51
C ASP A 190 -26.07 22.08 -3.30
N LEU A 191 -25.03 22.90 -3.53
CA LEU A 191 -24.49 23.92 -2.60
C LEU A 191 -24.94 25.32 -3.02
#